data_AF-A0A6S6XYP2-F1
#
_entry.id   AF-A0A6S6XYP2-F1
#
_cell.length_a   1.000
_cell.length_b   1.000
_cell.length_c   1.000
_cell.angle_alpha   90.00
_cell.angle_beta   90.00
_cell.angle_gamma   90.00
#
_symmetry.space_group_name_H-M   'P 1'
#
loop_
_entity.id
_entity.type
_entity.pdbx_description
1 polymer ?
#
loop_
_entity_poly.entity_id
_entity_poly.type
_entity_poly.pdbx_seq_one_letter_code
_entity_poly.pdbx_strand_id
1 'polypeptide(L)'
;MVVLIHGVVLSLLMQSRSIAMPVREELLTMNVLAPMITAPPAPAQSRMTPSLQTTPDLSQTMVADATITLQATPQAATPQSAPAPVPALTQPRFDADYLDNPAPPYPPMARRLGEQGRVILRVHVLPNGQASEIHIQTSSNSSRLDQSARDTVSRWRFLPAQRGEEAIAAWVLVPIAFSLNV
;
A
#
# COMPACT_ATOMS: atom_id res chain seq x y z
N MET A 1 -21.58 45.67 20.46
CA MET A 1 -20.11 45.53 20.35
C MET A 1 -19.58 44.67 21.50
N VAL A 2 -19.91 43.38 21.54
CA VAL A 2 -19.35 42.39 22.50
C VAL A 2 -19.25 41.03 21.79
N VAL A 3 -18.39 40.96 20.78
CA VAL A 3 -17.95 39.70 20.13
C VAL A 3 -16.45 39.83 19.93
N LEU A 4 -15.66 39.95 21.00
CA LEU A 4 -14.21 40.11 20.87
C LEU A 4 -13.35 39.71 22.09
N ILE A 5 -13.87 38.89 23.01
CA ILE A 5 -13.06 38.39 24.16
C ILE A 5 -12.89 36.85 24.18
N HIS A 6 -13.62 36.09 23.35
CA HIS A 6 -13.46 34.62 23.31
C HIS A 6 -12.35 34.11 22.36
N GLY A 7 -11.84 34.97 21.47
CA GLY A 7 -10.80 34.58 20.50
C GLY A 7 -9.38 34.49 21.08
N VAL A 8 -9.12 35.13 22.23
CA VAL A 8 -7.76 35.25 22.78
C VAL A 8 -7.42 34.14 23.78
N VAL A 9 -8.41 33.54 24.45
CA VAL A 9 -8.20 32.38 25.34
C VAL A 9 -7.94 31.09 24.56
N LEU A 10 -8.48 30.97 23.34
CA LEU A 10 -8.27 29.80 22.49
C LEU A 10 -6.86 29.75 21.87
N SER A 11 -6.11 30.86 21.86
CA SER A 11 -4.83 30.96 21.15
C SER A 11 -3.58 30.69 22.02
N LEU A 12 -3.72 30.40 23.32
CA LEU A 12 -2.58 30.30 24.25
C LEU A 12 -2.31 28.90 24.87
N LEU A 13 -2.85 27.82 24.29
CA LEU A 13 -2.54 26.43 24.72
C LEU A 13 -1.86 25.59 23.63
N MET A 14 -1.39 26.22 22.55
CA MET A 14 -0.59 25.60 21.48
C MET A 14 0.92 25.88 21.64
N GLN A 15 1.44 25.74 22.86
CA GLN A 15 2.88 25.89 23.10
C GLN A 15 3.39 24.93 24.19
N SER A 16 3.44 23.65 23.87
CA SER A 16 4.32 22.69 24.57
C SER A 16 5.10 21.90 23.54
N ARG A 17 6.25 22.44 23.11
CA ARG A 17 7.26 21.68 22.38
C ARG A 17 8.09 20.86 23.37
N SER A 18 8.50 19.68 22.89
CA SER A 18 9.52 18.77 23.46
C SER A 18 9.00 17.91 24.62
N ILE A 19 9.14 16.58 24.64
CA ILE A 19 10.40 15.81 24.60
C ILE A 19 10.11 14.41 24.05
N ALA A 20 10.94 13.95 23.12
CA ALA A 20 11.03 12.54 22.74
C ALA A 20 11.45 11.69 23.95
N MET A 21 10.72 10.61 24.25
CA MET A 21 11.28 9.52 25.05
C MET A 21 11.27 8.21 24.24
N PRO A 22 12.41 7.50 24.22
CA PRO A 22 12.62 6.33 23.38
C PRO A 22 11.83 5.12 23.90
N VAL A 23 11.30 4.34 22.96
CA VAL A 23 10.91 2.95 23.17
C VAL A 23 12.13 2.24 23.77
N ARG A 24 12.06 1.92 25.06
CA ARG A 24 13.11 1.17 25.74
C ARG A 24 12.80 -0.30 25.55
N GLU A 25 13.47 -0.86 24.55
CA GLU A 25 13.69 -2.30 24.40
C GLU A 25 14.30 -2.84 25.70
N GLU A 26 13.58 -3.74 26.36
CA GLU A 26 14.18 -4.82 27.15
C GLU A 26 13.85 -6.11 26.43
N LEU A 27 14.59 -6.31 25.34
CA LEU A 27 15.06 -7.61 24.91
C LEU A 27 15.64 -8.36 26.11
N LEU A 28 15.18 -9.58 26.36
CA LEU A 28 15.98 -10.76 26.74
C LEU A 28 14.99 -11.84 27.20
N THR A 29 15.00 -13.09 26.79
CA THR A 29 15.73 -13.90 25.81
C THR A 29 15.05 -15.27 25.94
N MET A 30 14.59 -15.89 24.85
CA MET A 30 14.67 -17.34 24.72
C MET A 30 14.49 -17.74 23.24
N ASN A 31 15.54 -17.44 22.49
CA ASN A 31 16.18 -18.34 21.53
C ASN A 31 15.43 -19.64 21.15
N VAL A 32 14.88 -19.70 19.93
CA VAL A 32 14.75 -20.96 19.16
C VAL A 32 14.82 -20.68 17.65
N LEU A 33 16.02 -20.96 17.11
CA LEU A 33 16.37 -21.44 15.77
C LEU A 33 15.61 -20.90 14.54
N ALA A 34 16.29 -20.01 13.80
CA ALA A 34 15.95 -19.71 12.42
C ALA A 34 16.12 -20.93 11.50
N PRO A 35 15.18 -21.25 10.58
CA PRO A 35 15.56 -21.90 9.35
C PRO A 35 16.22 -20.85 8.46
N MET A 36 17.53 -20.98 8.31
CA MET A 36 18.31 -20.40 7.22
C MET A 36 17.60 -20.67 5.89
N ILE A 37 17.00 -19.64 5.28
CA ILE A 37 16.66 -19.65 3.87
C ILE A 37 17.97 -19.51 3.13
N THR A 38 18.50 -20.64 2.64
CA THR A 38 19.62 -20.70 1.71
C THR A 38 19.23 -19.94 0.45
N ALA A 39 19.75 -18.74 0.27
CA ALA A 39 19.73 -18.08 -1.03
C ALA A 39 20.51 -18.94 -2.04
N PRO A 40 20.02 -19.16 -3.27
CA PRO A 40 20.83 -19.76 -4.34
C PRO A 40 22.09 -18.92 -4.59
N PRO A 41 23.28 -19.52 -4.78
CA PRO A 41 24.50 -18.77 -5.03
C PRO A 41 24.46 -18.13 -6.42
N ALA A 42 24.53 -16.80 -6.47
CA ALA A 42 24.90 -16.09 -7.69
C ALA A 42 26.40 -16.32 -7.95
N PRO A 43 26.83 -16.78 -9.14
CA PRO A 43 28.26 -16.89 -9.45
C PRO A 43 28.88 -15.50 -9.57
N ALA A 44 29.73 -15.14 -8.61
CA ALA A 44 30.66 -14.05 -8.73
C ALA A 44 31.73 -14.41 -9.77
N GLN A 45 31.67 -13.77 -10.95
CA GLN A 45 32.86 -13.67 -11.81
C GLN A 45 33.56 -12.35 -11.52
N SER A 46 34.65 -12.46 -10.77
CA SER A 46 35.66 -11.42 -10.55
C SER A 46 36.00 -10.69 -11.85
N ARG A 47 35.77 -9.38 -11.89
CA ARG A 47 36.63 -8.49 -12.69
C ARG A 47 37.38 -7.59 -11.73
N MET A 48 38.66 -7.92 -11.61
CA MET A 48 39.69 -7.11 -10.97
C MET A 48 39.61 -5.69 -11.54
N THR A 49 39.59 -4.70 -10.66
CA THR A 49 39.96 -3.33 -10.98
C THR A 49 41.39 -3.28 -11.52
N PRO A 50 41.65 -2.40 -12.48
CA PRO A 50 42.75 -1.48 -12.32
C PRO A 50 42.21 -0.04 -12.36
N SER A 51 42.34 0.63 -11.22
CA SER A 51 42.34 2.09 -11.16
C SER A 51 43.53 2.61 -11.96
N LEU A 52 43.29 3.44 -12.96
CA LEU A 52 44.25 4.41 -13.46
C LEU A 52 43.54 5.76 -13.48
N GLN A 53 43.81 6.55 -12.43
CA GLN A 53 43.63 7.99 -12.43
C GLN A 53 44.53 8.60 -13.50
N THR A 54 43.95 9.46 -14.34
CA THR A 54 44.66 10.57 -14.99
C THR A 54 43.66 11.69 -15.28
N THR A 55 43.56 12.62 -14.34
CA THR A 55 43.41 14.07 -14.66
C THR A 55 44.84 14.55 -15.02
N PRO A 56 45.13 15.49 -15.93
CA PRO A 56 44.36 16.65 -16.43
C PRO A 56 44.32 16.68 -17.98
N ASP A 57 43.67 17.61 -18.69
CA ASP A 57 44.16 18.97 -18.90
C ASP A 57 43.31 19.67 -19.98
N LEU A 58 43.29 20.99 -19.88
CA LEU A 58 42.59 21.99 -20.65
C LEU A 58 42.83 21.89 -22.17
N SER A 59 41.88 21.36 -22.93
CA SER A 59 41.85 21.56 -24.40
C SER A 59 40.94 22.72 -24.75
N GLN A 60 41.60 23.87 -24.84
CA GLN A 60 41.16 25.09 -25.47
C GLN A 60 40.67 24.90 -26.91
N THR A 61 39.70 25.75 -27.28
CA THR A 61 39.63 26.48 -28.55
C THR A 61 39.31 25.72 -29.84
N MET A 62 38.03 25.87 -30.24
CA MET A 62 37.54 26.26 -31.57
C MET A 62 38.52 26.19 -32.76
N VAL A 63 38.23 25.31 -33.71
CA VAL A 63 38.50 25.46 -35.17
C VAL A 63 37.38 24.70 -35.90
N ALA A 64 36.44 25.42 -36.51
CA ALA A 64 36.46 25.86 -37.91
C ALA A 64 35.77 24.85 -38.84
N ASP A 65 34.60 25.30 -39.32
CA ASP A 65 34.06 25.14 -40.67
C ASP A 65 34.29 23.80 -41.38
N ALA A 66 33.24 22.97 -41.38
CA ALA A 66 33.00 22.04 -42.46
C ALA A 66 31.49 21.97 -42.69
N THR A 67 31.03 22.79 -43.64
CA THR A 67 29.70 22.68 -44.23
C THR A 67 29.60 21.32 -44.93
N ILE A 68 29.08 20.30 -44.25
CA ILE A 68 28.70 19.03 -44.88
C ILE A 68 27.20 19.08 -45.18
N THR A 69 26.87 19.38 -46.43
CA THR A 69 25.52 19.28 -46.98
C THR A 69 25.14 17.78 -47.04
N LEU A 70 24.54 17.24 -45.98
CA LEU A 70 23.93 15.92 -46.01
C LEU A 70 22.57 16.03 -46.71
N GLN A 71 22.53 15.67 -48.00
CA GLN A 71 21.28 15.35 -48.69
C GLN A 71 20.65 14.13 -48.00
N ALA A 72 19.72 14.38 -47.07
CA ALA A 72 18.85 13.34 -46.52
C ALA A 72 17.88 12.89 -47.61
N THR A 73 18.14 11.73 -48.20
CA THR A 73 17.13 10.96 -48.93
C THR A 73 16.02 10.61 -47.94
N PRO A 74 14.73 10.83 -48.26
CA PRO A 74 13.63 10.40 -47.39
C PRO A 74 13.58 8.88 -47.36
N GLN A 75 14.23 8.27 -46.36
CA GLN A 75 14.02 6.87 -46.02
C GLN A 75 12.60 6.75 -45.48
N ALA A 76 11.72 6.16 -46.29
CA ALA A 76 10.33 5.92 -45.95
C ALA A 76 10.26 5.24 -44.57
N ALA A 77 9.74 5.97 -43.59
CA ALA A 77 9.42 5.42 -42.29
C ALA A 77 8.34 4.36 -42.47
N THR A 78 8.72 3.08 -42.38
CA THR A 78 7.77 2.02 -42.09
C THR A 78 7.05 2.40 -40.79
N PRO A 79 5.72 2.50 -40.75
CA PRO A 79 5.01 2.80 -39.51
C PRO A 79 5.33 1.70 -38.50
N GLN A 80 6.02 2.06 -37.42
CA GLN A 80 6.14 1.22 -36.24
C GLN A 80 4.71 0.92 -35.76
N SER A 81 4.30 -0.34 -35.92
CA SER A 81 3.06 -0.85 -35.34
C SER A 81 3.03 -0.48 -33.86
N ALA A 82 1.98 0.26 -33.47
CA ALA A 82 1.75 0.65 -32.09
C ALA A 82 1.72 -0.60 -31.18
N PRO A 83 2.24 -0.53 -29.94
CA PRO A 83 2.13 -1.63 -28.98
C PRO A 83 0.65 -1.97 -28.76
N ALA A 84 0.32 -3.27 -28.77
CA ALA A 84 -1.03 -3.73 -28.45
C ALA A 84 -1.44 -3.25 -27.05
N PRO A 85 -2.71 -2.85 -26.83
CA PRO A 85 -3.17 -2.37 -25.53
C PRO A 85 -3.07 -3.47 -24.47
N VAL A 86 -2.41 -3.16 -23.35
CA VAL A 86 -2.39 -4.03 -22.17
C VAL A 86 -3.78 -4.06 -21.52
N PRO A 87 -4.33 -5.23 -21.16
CA PRO A 87 -5.65 -5.31 -20.55
C PRO A 87 -5.66 -4.65 -19.16
N ALA A 88 -6.64 -3.78 -18.92
CA ALA A 88 -6.80 -3.05 -17.67
C ALA A 88 -7.13 -3.99 -16.50
N LEU A 89 -6.56 -3.72 -15.32
CA LEU A 89 -6.83 -4.45 -14.08
C LEU A 89 -7.83 -3.68 -13.22
N THR A 90 -8.96 -4.30 -12.89
CA THR A 90 -9.97 -3.77 -11.97
C THR A 90 -9.82 -4.42 -10.61
N GLN A 91 -9.84 -3.65 -9.53
CA GLN A 91 -9.72 -4.15 -8.15
C GLN A 91 -11.02 -4.80 -7.64
N PRO A 92 -10.95 -5.69 -6.64
CA PRO A 92 -12.15 -6.23 -6.02
C PRO A 92 -12.94 -5.13 -5.31
N ARG A 93 -14.26 -5.28 -5.26
CA ARG A 93 -15.16 -4.33 -4.58
C ARG A 93 -16.19 -5.08 -3.74
N PHE A 94 -16.61 -4.44 -2.65
CA PHE A 94 -17.66 -4.97 -1.75
C PHE A 94 -18.85 -4.00 -1.62
N ASP A 95 -18.68 -2.74 -2.04
CA ASP A 95 -19.68 -1.67 -1.97
C ASP A 95 -20.68 -1.69 -3.15
N ALA A 96 -21.06 -2.85 -3.65
CA ALA A 96 -22.09 -2.93 -4.69
C ALA A 96 -23.47 -3.09 -4.05
N ASP A 97 -24.42 -2.25 -4.43
CA ASP A 97 -25.79 -2.22 -3.87
C ASP A 97 -26.54 -3.56 -3.98
N TYR A 98 -26.10 -4.47 -4.85
CA TYR A 98 -26.69 -5.80 -5.06
C TYR A 98 -25.97 -6.94 -4.31
N LEU A 99 -24.84 -6.67 -3.65
CA LEU A 99 -24.18 -7.63 -2.78
C LEU A 99 -24.88 -7.58 -1.42
N ASP A 100 -25.65 -8.62 -1.09
CA ASP A 100 -26.29 -8.81 0.22
C ASP A 100 -25.22 -9.00 1.31
N ASN A 101 -24.61 -7.88 1.72
CA ASN A 101 -23.48 -7.79 2.63
C ASN A 101 -23.95 -7.07 3.91
N PRO A 102 -24.67 -7.76 4.81
CA PRO A 102 -25.16 -7.14 6.03
C PRO A 102 -23.99 -6.70 6.92
N ALA A 103 -24.18 -5.58 7.61
CA ALA A 103 -23.21 -5.10 8.59
C ALA A 103 -23.02 -6.14 9.72
N PRO A 104 -21.81 -6.26 10.29
CA PRO A 104 -21.58 -7.18 11.39
C PRO A 104 -22.43 -6.86 12.61
N PRO A 105 -23.04 -7.87 13.26
CA PRO A 105 -23.81 -7.65 14.46
C PRO A 105 -22.89 -7.16 15.59
N TYR A 106 -23.38 -6.21 16.38
CA TYR A 106 -22.64 -5.73 17.53
C TYR A 106 -22.72 -6.76 18.67
N PRO A 107 -21.59 -7.33 19.14
CA PRO A 107 -21.61 -8.35 20.21
C PRO A 107 -22.27 -7.82 21.49
N PRO A 108 -23.21 -8.55 22.11
CA PRO A 108 -23.94 -8.08 23.29
C PRO A 108 -23.04 -7.65 24.46
N MET A 109 -21.94 -8.37 24.69
CA MET A 109 -20.99 -8.03 25.75
C MET A 109 -20.19 -6.77 25.42
N ALA A 110 -19.75 -6.60 24.16
CA ALA A 110 -19.07 -5.40 23.71
C ALA A 110 -19.97 -4.16 23.86
N ARG A 111 -21.27 -4.29 23.56
CA ARG A 111 -22.26 -3.22 23.81
C ARG A 111 -22.35 -2.85 25.28
N ARG A 112 -22.44 -3.84 26.18
CA ARG A 112 -22.54 -3.63 27.64
C ARG A 112 -21.29 -2.96 28.21
N LEU A 113 -20.12 -3.27 27.66
CA LEU A 113 -18.83 -2.71 28.07
C LEU A 113 -18.47 -1.39 27.36
N GLY A 114 -19.30 -0.91 26.44
CA GLY A 114 -19.01 0.32 25.69
C GLY A 114 -17.83 0.21 24.71
N GLU A 115 -17.42 -1.01 24.34
CA GLU A 115 -16.28 -1.25 23.45
C GLU A 115 -16.62 -0.81 22.03
N GLN A 116 -15.91 0.19 21.49
CA GLN A 116 -16.08 0.71 20.13
C GLN A 116 -14.74 0.67 19.38
N GLY A 117 -14.76 0.79 18.05
CA GLY A 117 -13.53 0.85 17.28
C GLY A 117 -13.71 0.56 15.80
N ARG A 118 -12.60 0.52 15.06
CA ARG A 118 -12.57 0.20 13.64
C ARG A 118 -11.66 -1.00 13.39
N VAL A 119 -12.19 -2.02 12.71
CA VAL A 119 -11.43 -3.16 12.20
C VAL A 119 -11.08 -2.90 10.74
N ILE A 120 -9.86 -3.22 10.33
CA ILE A 120 -9.49 -3.29 8.90
C ILE A 120 -9.15 -4.74 8.60
N LEU A 121 -9.96 -5.37 7.74
CA LEU A 121 -9.75 -6.73 7.29
C LEU A 121 -9.09 -6.73 5.91
N ARG A 122 -8.12 -7.60 5.72
CA ARG A 122 -7.54 -7.92 4.42
C ARG A 122 -8.15 -9.24 3.95
N VAL A 123 -8.90 -9.19 2.85
CA VAL A 123 -9.72 -10.31 2.35
C VAL A 123 -9.20 -10.77 0.99
N HIS A 124 -8.95 -12.07 0.84
CA HIS A 124 -8.62 -12.67 -0.44
C HIS A 124 -9.91 -13.06 -1.16
N VAL A 125 -10.24 -12.34 -2.22
CA VAL A 125 -11.44 -12.56 -3.02
C VAL A 125 -11.09 -13.46 -4.19
N LEU A 126 -11.85 -14.55 -4.35
CA LEU A 126 -11.73 -15.48 -5.47
C LEU A 126 -12.46 -14.97 -6.72
N PRO A 127 -12.18 -15.53 -7.93
CA PRO A 127 -12.89 -15.18 -9.17
C PRO A 127 -14.41 -15.38 -9.10
N ASN A 128 -14.90 -16.25 -8.22
CA ASN A 128 -16.33 -16.49 -7.98
C ASN A 128 -16.98 -15.47 -7.01
N GLY A 129 -16.21 -14.49 -6.51
CA GLY A 129 -16.67 -13.48 -5.58
C GLY A 129 -16.78 -13.92 -4.11
N GLN A 130 -16.25 -15.09 -3.74
CA GLN A 130 -16.20 -15.56 -2.35
C GLN A 130 -14.90 -15.15 -1.66
N ALA A 131 -14.95 -14.98 -0.35
CA ALA A 131 -13.76 -14.81 0.48
C ALA A 131 -13.10 -16.17 0.74
N SER A 132 -11.81 -16.30 0.41
CA SER A 132 -11.02 -17.51 0.68
C SER A 132 -10.15 -17.39 1.93
N GLU A 133 -9.64 -16.19 2.23
CA GLU A 133 -8.74 -15.95 3.36
C GLU A 133 -9.00 -14.56 3.92
N ILE A 134 -8.97 -14.42 5.24
CA ILE A 134 -9.28 -13.17 5.93
C ILE A 134 -8.27 -12.94 7.05
N HIS A 135 -7.51 -11.86 6.93
CA HIS A 135 -6.55 -11.42 7.93
C HIS A 135 -6.99 -10.10 8.57
N ILE A 136 -6.73 -9.96 9.87
CA ILE A 136 -6.85 -8.66 10.53
C ILE A 136 -5.60 -7.86 10.20
N GLN A 137 -5.76 -6.79 9.44
CA GLN A 137 -4.68 -5.82 9.21
C GLN A 137 -4.60 -4.82 10.36
N THR A 138 -5.75 -4.41 10.89
CA THR A 138 -5.82 -3.50 12.05
C THR A 138 -6.98 -3.93 12.95
N SER A 139 -6.68 -4.17 14.22
CA SER A 139 -7.67 -4.53 15.24
C SER A 139 -8.46 -3.31 15.69
N SER A 140 -9.70 -3.51 16.10
CA SER A 140 -10.55 -2.50 16.76
C SER A 140 -10.19 -2.23 18.22
N ASN A 141 -9.14 -2.88 18.75
CA ASN A 141 -8.81 -2.88 20.18
C ASN A 141 -9.80 -3.69 21.05
N SER A 142 -10.71 -4.46 20.43
CA SER A 142 -11.55 -5.47 21.09
C SER A 142 -11.61 -6.76 20.26
N SER A 143 -11.16 -7.87 20.84
CA SER A 143 -11.22 -9.18 20.20
C SER A 143 -12.65 -9.62 19.85
N ARG A 144 -13.66 -9.13 20.59
CA ARG A 144 -15.09 -9.43 20.32
C ARG A 144 -15.57 -8.76 19.04
N LEU A 145 -15.22 -7.49 18.85
CA LEU A 145 -15.55 -6.73 17.64
C LEU A 145 -14.81 -7.30 16.42
N ASP A 146 -13.52 -7.61 16.59
CA ASP A 146 -12.69 -8.24 15.57
C ASP A 146 -13.26 -9.57 15.09
N GLN A 147 -13.69 -10.42 16.02
CA GLN A 147 -14.30 -11.71 15.69
C GLN A 147 -15.62 -11.53 14.93
N SER A 148 -16.49 -10.65 15.41
CA SER A 148 -17.78 -10.37 14.73
C SER A 148 -17.58 -9.86 13.30
N ALA A 149 -16.62 -8.97 13.10
CA ALA A 149 -16.22 -8.49 11.79
C ALA A 149 -15.77 -9.64 10.88
N ARG A 150 -14.82 -10.46 11.34
CA ARG A 150 -14.28 -11.57 10.55
C ARG A 150 -15.35 -12.59 10.18
N ASP A 151 -16.20 -12.96 11.14
CA ASP A 151 -17.26 -13.94 10.93
C ASP A 151 -18.30 -13.44 9.94
N THR A 152 -18.59 -12.14 9.93
CA THR A 152 -19.56 -11.58 8.99
C THR A 152 -19.00 -11.50 7.59
N VAL A 153 -17.76 -11.00 7.45
CA VAL A 153 -17.09 -10.86 6.17
C VAL A 153 -16.80 -12.19 5.48
N SER A 154 -16.64 -13.28 6.24
CA SER A 154 -16.49 -14.62 5.65
C SER A 154 -17.71 -15.09 4.85
N ARG A 155 -18.89 -14.53 5.13
CA ARG A 155 -20.14 -14.85 4.43
C ARG A 155 -20.51 -13.82 3.37
N TRP A 156 -19.75 -12.73 3.25
CA TRP A 156 -20.00 -11.70 2.25
C TRP A 156 -19.68 -12.19 0.85
N ARG A 157 -20.34 -11.54 -0.10
CA ARG A 157 -20.02 -11.64 -1.51
C ARG A 157 -19.20 -10.43 -1.93
N PHE A 158 -18.38 -10.62 -2.93
CA PHE A 158 -17.48 -9.61 -3.47
C PHE A 158 -17.56 -9.61 -4.99
N LEU A 159 -17.26 -8.46 -5.59
CA LEU A 159 -16.92 -8.40 -6.99
C LEU A 159 -15.46 -8.77 -7.13
N PRO A 160 -15.12 -9.80 -7.92
CA PRO A 160 -13.74 -10.18 -8.13
C PRO A 160 -13.00 -9.07 -8.86
N ALA A 161 -11.67 -9.07 -8.70
CA ALA A 161 -10.82 -8.30 -9.60
C ALA A 161 -10.96 -8.85 -11.04
N GLN A 162 -10.73 -8.00 -12.03
CA GLN A 162 -10.77 -8.41 -13.43
C GLN A 162 -9.48 -7.99 -14.13
N ARG A 163 -9.01 -8.79 -15.08
CA ARG A 163 -7.95 -8.46 -16.04
C ARG A 163 -8.57 -8.54 -17.43
N GLY A 164 -8.96 -7.40 -18.00
CA GLY A 164 -9.86 -7.40 -19.15
C GLY A 164 -11.22 -7.99 -18.74
N GLU A 165 -11.68 -9.03 -19.43
CA GLU A 165 -12.94 -9.75 -19.12
C GLU A 165 -12.74 -10.95 -18.17
N GLU A 166 -11.49 -11.28 -17.83
CA GLU A 166 -11.18 -12.43 -16.97
C GLU A 166 -11.25 -12.06 -15.49
N ALA A 167 -12.10 -12.74 -14.71
CA ALA A 167 -12.13 -12.61 -13.26
C ALA A 167 -10.93 -13.30 -12.61
N ILE A 168 -10.21 -12.58 -11.74
CA ILE A 168 -9.00 -13.06 -11.07
C ILE A 168 -9.13 -12.93 -9.54
N ALA A 169 -8.37 -13.77 -8.84
CA ALA A 169 -8.25 -13.65 -7.39
C ALA A 169 -7.41 -12.43 -7.02
N ALA A 170 -7.83 -11.67 -6.00
CA ALA A 170 -7.07 -10.53 -5.51
C ALA A 170 -7.43 -10.16 -4.06
N TRP A 171 -6.54 -9.42 -3.42
CA TRP A 171 -6.72 -8.92 -2.06
C TRP A 171 -7.46 -7.58 -2.05
N VAL A 172 -8.36 -7.39 -1.08
CA VAL A 172 -9.06 -6.11 -0.82
C VAL A 172 -9.03 -5.78 0.67
N LEU A 173 -9.07 -4.48 0.98
CA LEU A 173 -9.19 -4.00 2.36
C LEU A 173 -10.63 -3.60 2.65
N VAL A 174 -11.17 -4.13 3.76
CA VAL A 174 -12.54 -3.91 4.21
C VAL A 174 -12.52 -3.21 5.57
N PRO A 175 -12.77 -1.90 5.63
CA PRO A 175 -12.91 -1.18 6.89
C PRO A 175 -14.30 -1.36 7.49
N ILE A 176 -14.39 -1.71 8.76
CA ILE A 176 -15.64 -1.89 9.50
C ILE A 176 -15.58 -1.06 10.77
N ALA A 177 -16.55 -0.16 10.97
CA ALA A 177 -16.66 0.66 12.16
C ALA A 177 -17.78 0.13 13.08
N PHE A 178 -17.45 -0.02 14.36
CA PHE A 178 -18.41 -0.28 15.43
C PHE A 178 -18.53 0.99 16.27
N SER A 179 -19.75 1.53 16.33
CA SER A 179 -20.06 2.72 17.12
C SER A 179 -21.37 2.52 17.87
N LEU A 180 -21.44 3.07 19.08
CA LEU A 180 -22.64 3.13 19.89
C LEU A 180 -23.17 4.56 19.82
N ASN A 181 -24.41 4.72 19.37
CA ASN A 181 -25.14 5.97 19.58
C ASN A 181 -25.61 5.98 21.03
N VAL A 182 -24.74 6.48 21.90
CA VAL A 182 -25.05 6.76 23.31
C VAL A 182 -25.68 8.13 23.47
#